data_AF-A0A8E0NCN8-F1
#
_entry.id   AF-A0A8E0NCN8-F1
#
_cell.length_a   1.000
_cell.length_b   1.000
_cell.length_c   1.000
_cell.angle_alpha   90.00
_cell.angle_beta   90.00
_cell.angle_gamma   90.00
#
_symmetry.space_group_name_H-M   'P 1'
#
loop_
_entity.id
_entity.type
_entity.pdbx_description
1 polymer ?
#
loop_
_entity_poly.entity_id
_entity_poly.type
_entity_poly.pdbx_seq_one_letter_code
_entity_poly.pdbx_strand_id
1 'polypeptide(L)' 'MLQRLTNHVLPSTTHRVVNPAPERRGFSRYSTPFFLHFEPEYEIRTLDSCVSADNPDRYPEGITAEDYLLQRLREIRLL' A
#
# COMPACT_ATOMS: atom_id res chain seq x y z
N MET A 1 3.17 -0.77 0.82
CA MET A 1 4.63 -0.96 0.83
C MET A 1 5.28 -0.32 -0.39
N LEU A 2 4.85 -0.67 -1.62
CA LEU A 2 5.45 -0.17 -2.86
C LEU A 2 5.49 1.37 -3.01
N GLN A 3 4.44 2.10 -2.60
CA GLN A 3 4.46 3.58 -2.62
C GLN A 3 5.59 4.16 -1.78
N ARG A 4 5.91 3.54 -0.64
CA ARG A 4 7.01 3.97 0.23
C ARG A 4 8.35 3.71 -0.45
N LEU A 5 8.58 2.48 -0.91
CA LEU A 5 9.80 2.06 -1.61
C LEU A 5 10.15 3.01 -2.78
N THR A 6 9.13 3.41 -3.54
CA THR A 6 9.28 4.22 -4.75
C THR A 6 9.20 5.73 -4.50
N ASN A 7 9.32 6.19 -3.25
CA ASN A 7 9.24 7.61 -2.90
C ASN A 7 8.01 8.33 -3.50
N HIS A 8 6.84 7.66 -3.50
CA HIS A 8 5.58 8.14 -4.11
C HIS A 8 5.57 8.31 -5.63
N VAL A 9 6.60 7.84 -6.36
CA VAL A 9 6.54 7.77 -7.83
C VAL A 9 5.41 6.85 -8.29
N LEU A 10 5.21 5.72 -7.60
CA LEU A 10 4.05 4.84 -7.80
C LEU A 10 3.02 5.04 -6.67
N PRO A 11 1.87 5.69 -6.94
CA PRO A 11 0.88 5.98 -5.91
C PRO A 11 0.05 4.74 -5.53
N SER A 12 -0.21 4.58 -4.23
CA SER A 12 -1.17 3.64 -3.66
C SER A 12 -2.52 4.35 -3.51
N THR A 13 -3.38 4.21 -4.52
CA THR A 13 -4.63 4.97 -4.61
C THR A 13 -5.76 4.41 -3.73
N THR A 14 -6.53 5.31 -3.12
CA THR A 14 -7.78 4.98 -2.43
C THR A 14 -8.82 4.48 -3.42
N HIS A 15 -9.48 3.36 -3.10
CA HIS A 15 -10.56 2.79 -3.91
C HIS A 15 -11.71 2.31 -3.01
N ARG A 16 -12.91 2.21 -3.58
CA ARG A 16 -14.11 1.73 -2.88
C ARG A 16 -14.98 0.91 -3.83
N VAL A 17 -15.80 0.05 -3.23
CA VAL A 17 -16.86 -0.66 -3.95
C VAL A 17 -18.18 0.06 -3.69
N VAL A 18 -18.91 0.38 -4.76
CA VAL A 18 -20.21 1.02 -4.69
C VAL A 18 -21.34 0.01 -4.92
N ASN A 19 -22.56 0.40 -4.55
CA ASN A 19 -23.75 -0.39 -4.89
C ASN A 19 -23.83 -0.59 -6.42
N PRO A 20 -24.21 -1.80 -6.88
CA PRO A 20 -24.36 -2.04 -8.31
C PRO A 20 -25.56 -1.27 -8.86
N ALA A 21 -25.60 -1.12 -10.18
CA ALA A 21 -26.75 -0.55 -10.87
C ALA A 21 -28.06 -1.33 -10.56
N PRO A 22 -29.24 -0.68 -10.63
CA PRO A 22 -30.52 -1.26 -10.22
C PRO A 22 -30.81 -2.68 -10.73
N GLU A 23 -30.49 -2.94 -11.99
CA GLU A 23 -30.65 -4.20 -12.70
C GLU A 23 -29.82 -5.34 -12.13
N ARG A 24 -28.74 -5.02 -11.38
CA ARG A 24 -27.82 -6.01 -10.79
C ARG A 24 -27.99 -6.21 -9.29
N ARG A 25 -28.93 -5.52 -8.63
CA ARG A 25 -29.11 -5.58 -7.16
C ARG A 25 -29.52 -6.97 -6.62
N GLY A 26 -30.12 -7.82 -7.45
CA GLY A 26 -30.53 -9.18 -7.06
C GLY A 26 -29.44 -10.24 -7.18
N PHE A 27 -28.23 -9.88 -7.63
CA PHE A 27 -27.17 -10.84 -7.94
C PHE A 27 -26.05 -10.77 -6.91
N SER A 28 -25.63 -11.92 -6.41
CA SER A 28 -24.44 -12.05 -5.54
C SER A 28 -23.18 -11.57 -6.26
N ARG A 29 -22.28 -10.90 -5.53
CA ARG A 29 -20.95 -10.49 -6.01
C ARG A 29 -19.88 -11.19 -5.17
N TYR A 30 -19.07 -12.01 -5.82
CA TYR A 30 -17.93 -12.69 -5.21
C TYR A 30 -16.62 -12.03 -5.66
N SER A 31 -15.63 -11.97 -4.77
CA SER A 31 -14.29 -11.46 -5.05
C SER A 31 -13.30 -12.14 -4.13
N THR A 32 -12.17 -12.60 -4.68
CA THR A 32 -11.08 -13.26 -3.95
C THR A 32 -9.77 -12.49 -4.19
N PRO A 33 -9.57 -11.32 -3.56
CA PRO A 33 -8.37 -10.53 -3.78
C PRO A 33 -7.14 -11.23 -3.20
N PHE A 34 -6.01 -11.10 -3.88
CA PHE A 34 -4.71 -11.55 -3.40
C PHE A 34 -3.87 -10.34 -2.98
N PHE A 35 -3.44 -10.31 -1.72
CA PHE A 35 -2.60 -9.24 -1.18
C PHE A 35 -1.15 -9.69 -1.14
N LEU A 36 -0.38 -9.27 -2.14
CA LEU A 36 1.06 -9.54 -2.21
C LEU A 36 1.82 -8.63 -1.25
N HIS A 37 2.67 -9.23 -0.43
CA HIS A 37 3.56 -8.54 0.50
C HIS A 37 5.02 -8.79 0.11
N PHE A 38 5.92 -7.90 0.55
CA PHE A 38 7.35 -8.23 0.58
C PHE A 38 7.61 -9.30 1.64
N GLU A 39 8.76 -9.96 1.56
CA GLU A 39 9.26 -10.82 2.65
C GLU A 39 9.33 -10.01 3.96
N PRO A 40 8.87 -10.53 5.12
CA PRO A 40 8.85 -9.81 6.40
C PRO A 40 10.14 -9.06 6.75
N GLU A 41 11.30 -9.68 6.54
CA GLU A 41 12.62 -9.11 6.88
C GLU A 41 13.15 -8.12 5.82
N TYR A 42 12.48 -7.97 4.68
CA TYR A 42 12.92 -7.04 3.63
C TYR A 42 12.91 -5.59 4.15
N GLU A 43 14.07 -4.93 4.10
CA GLU A 43 14.20 -3.51 4.45
C GLU A 43 13.64 -2.64 3.32
N ILE A 44 12.54 -1.93 3.60
CA ILE A 44 11.96 -0.92 2.72
C ILE A 44 12.75 0.39 2.87
N ARG A 45 13.85 0.49 2.12
CA ARG A 45 14.66 1.70 1.94
C ARG A 45 14.30 2.36 0.61
N THR A 46 14.18 3.69 0.59
CA THR A 46 13.84 4.43 -0.63
C THR A 46 14.82 4.10 -1.76
N LEU A 47 14.31 3.87 -2.98
CA LEU A 47 15.15 3.67 -4.15
C LEU A 47 15.82 4.97 -4.56
N ASP A 48 17.15 4.95 -4.75
CA ASP A 48 17.93 6.12 -5.19
C ASP A 48 17.39 6.73 -6.49
N SER A 49 16.92 5.88 -7.42
CA SER A 49 16.32 6.32 -8.69
C SER A 49 14.98 7.05 -8.54
N CYS A 50 14.37 7.01 -7.35
CA CYS A 50 13.13 7.72 -7.02
C CYS A 50 13.39 9.01 -6.19
N VAL A 51 14.65 9.35 -5.94
CA VAL A 51 15.06 10.57 -5.22
C VAL A 51 15.65 11.58 -6.21
N SER A 52 15.22 12.83 -6.11
CA SER A 52 15.73 13.94 -6.91
C SER A 52 15.59 15.26 -6.15
N ALA A 53 16.09 16.36 -6.71
CA ALA A 53 15.92 17.69 -6.11
C ALA A 53 14.43 18.06 -5.93
N ASP A 54 13.57 17.67 -6.88
CA ASP A 54 12.13 17.96 -6.87
C ASP A 54 11.30 16.91 -6.13
N ASN A 55 11.89 15.73 -5.85
CA ASN A 55 11.29 14.69 -5.01
C ASN A 55 12.34 14.17 -4.01
N PRO A 56 12.63 14.94 -2.95
CA PRO A 56 13.59 14.53 -1.93
C PRO A 56 13.11 13.28 -1.22
N ASP A 57 14.03 12.57 -0.56
CA ASP A 57 13.70 11.35 0.16
C ASP A 57 12.75 11.65 1.33
N ARG A 58 11.54 11.10 1.24
CA ARG A 58 10.49 11.24 2.28
C ARG A 58 10.69 10.26 3.43
N TYR A 59 11.56 9.27 3.26
CA TYR A 59 11.75 8.15 4.18
C TYR A 59 13.24 7.89 4.42
N PRO A 60 13.96 8.84 5.07
CA PRO A 60 15.40 8.74 5.29
C PRO A 60 15.79 7.51 6.12
N GLU A 61 14.88 7.01 6.95
CA GLU A 61 15.04 5.77 7.70
C GLU A 61 14.29 4.61 7.02
N GLY A 62 15.02 3.52 6.78
CA GLY A 62 14.46 2.25 6.35
C GLY A 62 13.54 1.65 7.41
N ILE A 63 12.64 0.77 6.99
CA ILE A 63 11.75 0.02 7.88
C ILE A 63 11.57 -1.39 7.32
N THR A 64 11.53 -2.43 8.17
CA THR A 64 11.23 -3.77 7.68
C THR A 64 9.79 -3.86 7.15
N ALA A 65 9.52 -4.79 6.24
CA ALA A 65 8.17 -5.00 5.74
C ALA A 65 7.20 -5.40 6.85
N GLU A 66 7.63 -6.23 7.79
CA GLU A 66 6.86 -6.62 8.98
C GLU A 66 6.52 -5.41 9.86
N ASP A 67 7.53 -4.59 10.22
CA ASP A 67 7.29 -3.42 11.06
C ASP A 67 6.36 -2.41 10.38
N TYR A 68 6.51 -2.22 9.07
CA TYR A 68 5.62 -1.36 8.31
C TYR A 68 4.19 -1.93 8.28
N LEU A 69 4.02 -3.24 8.11
CA LEU A 69 2.71 -3.88 8.17
C LEU A 69 2.06 -3.66 9.55
N LEU A 70 2.78 -3.96 10.64
CA LEU A 70 2.28 -3.78 12.01
C LEU A 70 1.95 -2.32 12.31
N GLN A 71 2.78 -1.37 11.85
CA GLN A 71 2.49 0.06 11.93
C GLN A 71 1.15 0.38 11.24
N ARG A 72 0.97 -0.06 9.99
CA ARG A 72 -0.25 0.21 9.23
C ARG A 72 -1.48 -0.39 9.89
N LEU A 73 -1.39 -1.62 10.41
CA LEU A 73 -2.49 -2.31 11.10
C LEU A 73 -2.92 -1.55 12.37
N ARG A 74 -1.97 -1.03 13.17
CA ARG A 74 -2.26 -0.19 14.34
C ARG A 74 -2.93 1.13 13.94
N GLU A 75 -2.41 1.81 12.91
CA GLU A 75 -2.98 3.07 12.42
C GLU A 75 -4.44 2.93 11.95
N ILE A 76 -4.79 1.78 11.37
CA ILE A 76 -6.17 1.45 10.95
C ILE A 76 -6.98 0.72 12.03
N ARG A 77 -6.42 0.53 13.23
CA ARG A 77 -7.05 -0.07 14.42
C ARG A 77 -7.51 -1.53 14.21
N LEU A 78 -6.72 -2.30 13.47
CA LEU A 78 -6.87 -3.75 13.37
C LEU A 78 -5.97 -4.50 14.36
N LEU A 79 -5.08 -3.77 15.05
CA LEU A 79 -4.25 -4.20 16.18
C LEU A 79 -4.25 -3.11 17.26
#